data_AF-A0A8E2B0C6-F1
#
_entry.id   AF-A0A8E2B0C6-F1
#
_cell.length_a   1.000
_cell.length_b   1.000
_cell.length_c   1.000
_cell.angle_alpha   90.00
_cell.angle_beta   90.00
_cell.angle_gamma   90.00
#
_symmetry.space_group_name_H-M   'P 1'
#
loop_
_entity.id
_entity.type
_entity.pdbx_description
1 polymer ?
#
loop_
_entity_poly.entity_id
_entity_poly.type
_entity_poly.pdbx_seq_one_letter_code
_entity_poly.pdbx_strand_id
1 'polypeptide(L)'
;MPYPDSDLSLAPLPFNKCTADVILASSDNVAFRVHSQILSEASGFFEDVFSVPKPSLSRQLHPSVDTSDNTQPLYDGLSLLHVSEDSQTLEHLLRFCYPMQDPSLPTVEELDLVLEAAIKYDMPEATRVLMDRLRGFVQVAPLAVYCVACRHDFEDIASTAAEEVCHQDLQDTHVPQLRQISVGCYNRLLRFHENWRPTPGTDRRYLSPAPPFSFTREPRPSSLSSLSEATGGPDMTPETLPETPVPGSPDVIDLPPAQAPSNASFTYSMRHSDVILRSCDGNDFPVHEDVIVPASSCLERRVRNARAKGDGGDAGETLVTEVGKVVVLLEENNQTLSLLLQIIYPVGLPLREGFEVICEALSLPASIK
;
A
#
# COMPACT_ATOMS: atom_id res chain seq x y z
N MET A 1 -5.08 -34.35 4.16
CA MET A 1 -4.32 -34.75 2.96
C MET A 1 -2.93 -34.16 3.14
N PRO A 2 -1.85 -34.96 3.17
CA PRO A 2 -0.50 -34.41 3.14
C PRO A 2 -0.29 -33.76 1.78
N TYR A 3 0.22 -32.52 1.75
CA TYR A 3 0.61 -31.86 0.51
C TYR A 3 1.72 -32.71 -0.13
N PRO A 4 1.58 -33.13 -1.39
CA PRO A 4 2.66 -33.84 -2.06
C PRO A 4 3.86 -32.90 -2.09
N ASP A 5 5.06 -33.45 -1.85
CA ASP A 5 6.34 -32.81 -2.12
C ASP A 5 6.36 -32.37 -3.59
N SER A 6 5.78 -31.20 -3.84
CA SER A 6 5.62 -30.64 -5.17
C SER A 6 6.94 -29.97 -5.46
N ASP A 7 7.66 -30.47 -6.47
CA ASP A 7 8.89 -29.85 -6.96
C ASP A 7 8.59 -28.37 -7.26
N LEU A 8 8.97 -27.49 -6.33
CA LEU A 8 8.75 -26.06 -6.48
C LEU A 8 9.63 -25.57 -7.62
N SER A 9 9.01 -24.97 -8.65
CA SER A 9 9.76 -24.31 -9.70
C SER A 9 10.28 -22.98 -9.18
N LEU A 10 11.57 -22.71 -9.29
CA LEU A 10 12.12 -21.41 -8.88
C LEU A 10 11.60 -20.30 -9.79
N ALA A 11 11.16 -19.18 -9.20
CA ALA A 11 10.74 -18.00 -9.94
C ALA A 11 11.88 -17.44 -10.80
N PRO A 12 11.58 -16.76 -11.92
CA PRO A 12 12.59 -16.07 -12.70
C PRO A 12 13.15 -14.84 -11.95
N LEU A 13 14.18 -14.21 -12.53
CA LEU A 13 14.68 -12.91 -12.04
C LEU A 13 13.53 -11.90 -11.97
N PRO A 14 13.48 -11.03 -10.93
CA PRO A 14 14.50 -10.84 -9.89
C PRO A 14 14.29 -11.66 -8.60
N PHE A 15 13.26 -12.51 -8.52
CA PHE A 15 12.86 -13.20 -7.28
C PHE A 15 13.55 -14.56 -7.08
N ASN A 16 14.82 -14.64 -7.45
CA ASN A 16 15.67 -15.83 -7.32
C ASN A 16 17.04 -15.52 -6.70
N LYS A 17 17.18 -14.37 -6.03
CA LYS A 17 18.43 -13.93 -5.39
C LYS A 17 18.81 -14.86 -4.24
N CYS A 18 20.09 -15.16 -4.12
CA CYS A 18 20.64 -15.96 -3.02
C CYS A 18 20.68 -15.22 -1.67
N THR A 19 20.50 -13.88 -1.67
CA THR A 19 20.46 -13.04 -0.47
C THR A 19 19.13 -13.12 0.28
N ALA A 20 18.10 -13.68 -0.35
CA ALA A 20 16.79 -13.86 0.25
C ALA A 20 16.82 -14.80 1.46
N ASP A 21 16.01 -14.50 2.47
CA ASP A 21 15.90 -15.25 3.72
C ASP A 21 14.54 -15.98 3.87
N VAL A 22 13.60 -15.71 2.96
CA VAL A 22 12.27 -16.34 2.91
C VAL A 22 11.92 -16.77 1.49
N ILE A 23 11.12 -17.84 1.40
CA ILE A 23 10.54 -18.31 0.15
C ILE A 23 9.01 -18.24 0.26
N LEU A 24 8.38 -17.52 -0.66
CA LEU A 24 6.93 -17.61 -0.87
C LEU A 24 6.65 -18.64 -1.96
N ALA A 25 5.83 -19.65 -1.67
CA ALA A 25 5.34 -20.61 -2.65
C ALA A 25 3.93 -20.23 -3.10
N SER A 26 3.79 -19.90 -4.39
CA SER A 26 2.49 -19.64 -5.01
C SER A 26 1.63 -20.90 -5.09
N SER A 27 0.34 -20.73 -5.38
CA SER A 27 -0.63 -21.84 -5.49
C SER A 27 -0.37 -22.77 -6.68
N ASP A 28 0.35 -22.29 -7.70
CA ASP A 28 0.85 -23.04 -8.84
C ASP A 28 2.30 -23.56 -8.64
N ASN A 29 2.76 -23.62 -7.39
CA ASN A 29 4.04 -24.22 -6.96
C ASN A 29 5.30 -23.51 -7.51
N VAL A 30 5.25 -22.19 -7.64
CA VAL A 30 6.44 -21.38 -7.96
C VAL A 30 7.02 -20.78 -6.68
N ALA A 31 8.32 -20.98 -6.46
CA ALA A 31 9.06 -20.49 -5.31
C ALA A 31 9.71 -19.12 -5.59
N PHE A 32 9.28 -18.09 -4.88
CA PHE A 32 9.80 -16.73 -4.93
C PHE A 32 10.74 -16.50 -3.75
N ARG A 33 12.03 -16.29 -4.03
CA ARG A 33 13.03 -15.89 -3.03
C ARG A 33 12.89 -14.40 -2.74
N VAL A 34 12.50 -14.07 -1.52
CA VAL A 34 12.21 -12.71 -1.06
C VAL A 34 12.90 -12.41 0.27
N HIS A 35 13.01 -11.12 0.59
CA HIS A 35 13.58 -10.61 1.83
C HIS A 35 12.43 -10.30 2.80
N SER A 36 12.43 -10.96 3.96
CA SER A 36 11.41 -10.79 5.00
C SER A 36 11.27 -9.32 5.41
N GLN A 37 12.38 -8.61 5.55
CA GLN A 37 12.43 -7.21 5.92
C GLN A 37 11.67 -6.29 4.96
N ILE A 38 11.83 -6.50 3.64
CA ILE A 38 11.13 -5.70 2.62
C ILE A 38 9.62 -5.95 2.71
N LEU A 39 9.23 -7.21 2.89
CA LEU A 39 7.82 -7.55 3.04
C LEU A 39 7.23 -7.03 4.35
N SER A 40 7.95 -7.09 5.47
CA SER A 40 7.49 -6.53 6.74
C SER A 40 7.26 -5.02 6.67
N GLU A 41 8.12 -4.27 5.97
CA GLU A 41 7.91 -2.83 5.80
C GLU A 41 6.76 -2.49 4.84
N ALA A 42 6.49 -3.36 3.86
CA ALA A 42 5.40 -3.17 2.91
C ALA A 42 4.04 -3.67 3.43
N SER A 43 4.02 -4.54 4.44
CA SER A 43 2.84 -5.30 4.87
C SER A 43 2.84 -5.58 6.37
N GLY A 44 1.81 -5.08 7.07
CA GLY A 44 1.59 -5.39 8.48
C GLY A 44 1.33 -6.90 8.72
N PHE A 45 0.66 -7.56 7.77
CA PHE A 45 0.47 -9.01 7.82
C PHE A 45 1.81 -9.77 7.83
N PHE A 46 2.73 -9.42 6.93
CA PHE A 46 4.02 -10.08 6.86
C PHE A 46 4.92 -9.69 8.04
N GLU A 47 4.81 -8.46 8.56
CA GLU A 47 5.46 -8.06 9.81
C GLU A 47 5.06 -9.00 10.96
N ASP A 48 3.76 -9.25 11.14
CA ASP A 48 3.25 -10.16 12.16
C ASP A 48 3.72 -11.60 11.94
N VAL A 49 3.65 -12.09 10.69
CA VAL A 49 4.06 -13.46 10.33
C VAL A 49 5.54 -13.70 10.60
N PHE A 50 6.40 -12.70 10.37
CA PHE A 50 7.85 -12.84 10.57
C PHE A 50 8.32 -12.48 11.98
N SER A 51 7.53 -11.72 12.75
CA SER A 51 7.85 -11.33 14.13
C SER A 51 7.73 -12.48 15.14
N VAL A 52 7.01 -13.56 14.81
CA VAL A 52 6.88 -14.73 15.68
C VAL A 52 8.27 -15.40 15.83
N PRO A 53 8.82 -15.52 17.06
CA PRO A 53 10.14 -16.11 17.27
C PRO A 53 10.18 -17.53 16.71
N LYS A 54 10.93 -17.71 15.62
CA LYS A 54 11.23 -19.02 15.06
C LYS A 54 12.04 -19.80 16.11
N PRO A 55 11.67 -21.03 16.49
CA PRO A 55 12.55 -21.86 17.29
C PRO A 55 13.86 -21.99 16.53
N SER A 56 14.93 -21.49 17.13
CA SER A 56 16.21 -21.24 16.50
C SER A 56 16.76 -22.55 15.92
N LEU A 57 17.10 -22.53 14.63
CA LEU A 57 18.00 -23.50 14.02
C LEU A 57 19.41 -23.36 14.62
N SER A 58 19.56 -23.83 15.85
CA SER A 58 20.86 -24.23 16.36
C SER A 58 20.72 -25.69 16.79
N ARG A 59 21.43 -26.56 16.08
CA ARG A 59 21.65 -27.99 16.39
C ARG A 59 20.49 -28.93 16.06
N GLN A 60 20.43 -29.39 14.80
CA GLN A 60 20.15 -30.81 14.55
C GLN A 60 21.07 -31.34 13.44
N LEU A 61 22.28 -31.70 13.87
CA LEU A 61 23.21 -32.55 13.13
C LEU A 61 22.89 -34.04 13.41
N HIS A 62 21.61 -34.38 13.65
CA HIS A 62 21.23 -35.76 13.96
C HIS A 62 19.81 -36.06 13.47
N PRO A 63 19.61 -37.12 12.69
CA PRO A 63 18.27 -37.56 12.30
C PRO A 63 17.70 -38.37 13.47
N SER A 64 16.75 -37.81 14.19
CA SER A 64 15.82 -38.60 14.99
C SER A 64 14.41 -38.20 14.59
N VAL A 65 13.78 -39.14 13.90
CA VAL A 65 12.34 -39.25 13.71
C VAL A 65 11.70 -39.14 15.09
N ASP A 66 10.89 -38.11 15.33
CA ASP A 66 9.68 -38.23 16.14
C ASP A 66 8.75 -37.02 15.91
N THR A 67 7.48 -37.38 15.78
CA THR A 67 6.35 -36.62 15.28
C THR A 67 5.83 -35.63 16.33
N SER A 68 5.92 -34.32 16.05
CA SER A 68 4.99 -33.24 16.43
C SER A 68 5.75 -31.92 16.54
N ASP A 69 6.05 -31.27 15.43
CA ASP A 69 6.75 -29.98 15.52
C ASP A 69 6.17 -28.99 14.53
N ASN A 70 5.73 -27.86 15.09
CA ASN A 70 5.15 -26.70 14.40
C ASN A 70 6.25 -25.91 13.68
N THR A 71 7.23 -26.61 13.12
CA THR A 71 8.35 -26.04 12.39
C THR A 71 7.89 -25.72 10.98
N GLN A 72 7.96 -24.44 10.63
CA GLN A 72 7.73 -24.00 9.26
C GLN A 72 8.59 -24.86 8.31
N PRO A 73 8.03 -25.38 7.22
CA PRO A 73 8.80 -26.17 6.27
C PRO A 73 9.99 -25.34 5.78
N LEU A 74 11.16 -25.98 5.73
CA LEU A 74 12.37 -25.37 5.18
C LEU A 74 12.54 -25.85 3.75
N TYR A 75 12.73 -24.91 2.82
CA TYR A 75 13.08 -25.20 1.43
C TYR A 75 14.40 -24.50 1.10
N ASP A 76 15.38 -25.25 0.61
CA ASP A 76 16.75 -24.74 0.37
C ASP A 76 17.37 -24.07 1.63
N GLY A 77 17.02 -24.58 2.83
CA GLY A 77 17.46 -24.03 4.11
C GLY A 77 16.78 -22.73 4.54
N LEU A 78 15.80 -22.23 3.77
CA LEU A 78 15.04 -21.00 4.04
C LEU A 78 13.62 -21.31 4.52
N SER A 79 13.01 -20.35 5.24
CA SER A 79 11.62 -20.44 5.68
C SER A 79 10.68 -20.41 4.46
N LEU A 80 9.84 -21.44 4.31
CA LEU A 80 8.86 -21.56 3.23
C LEU A 80 7.47 -21.17 3.74
N LEU A 81 6.81 -20.25 3.02
CA LEU A 81 5.44 -19.82 3.28
C LEU A 81 4.59 -20.01 2.02
N HIS A 82 3.53 -20.83 2.13
CA HIS A 82 2.57 -20.99 1.05
C HIS A 82 1.57 -19.84 1.02
N VAL A 83 1.30 -19.33 -0.18
CA VAL A 83 0.30 -18.29 -0.46
C VAL A 83 -0.75 -18.83 -1.44
N SER A 84 -1.92 -18.19 -1.50
CA SER A 84 -3.02 -18.70 -2.36
C SER A 84 -2.99 -18.11 -3.77
N GLU A 85 -2.22 -17.05 -3.97
CA GLU A 85 -2.04 -16.33 -5.22
C GLU A 85 -1.22 -17.19 -6.17
N ASP A 86 -1.57 -17.14 -7.46
CA ASP A 86 -0.74 -17.73 -8.50
C ASP A 86 0.56 -16.95 -8.70
N SER A 87 1.49 -17.55 -9.42
CA SER A 87 2.81 -16.97 -9.66
C SER A 87 2.76 -15.60 -10.34
N GLN A 88 1.81 -15.37 -11.24
CA GLN A 88 1.70 -14.09 -11.95
C GLN A 88 1.22 -12.96 -11.02
N THR A 89 0.15 -13.22 -10.27
CA THR A 89 -0.42 -12.26 -9.31
C THR A 89 0.60 -11.93 -8.23
N LEU A 90 1.30 -12.95 -7.72
CA LEU A 90 2.33 -12.78 -6.71
C LEU A 90 3.54 -11.99 -7.25
N GLU A 91 4.00 -12.27 -8.47
CA GLU A 91 5.09 -11.52 -9.11
C GLU A 91 4.74 -10.02 -9.22
N HIS A 92 3.54 -9.72 -9.72
CA HIS A 92 3.07 -8.33 -9.84
C HIS A 92 2.97 -7.65 -8.48
N LEU A 93 2.43 -8.33 -7.47
CA LEU A 93 2.32 -7.78 -6.12
C LEU A 93 3.70 -7.46 -5.54
N LEU A 94 4.64 -8.41 -5.64
CA LEU A 94 6.00 -8.25 -5.12
C LEU A 94 6.73 -7.07 -5.79
N ARG A 95 6.46 -6.77 -7.06
CA ARG A 95 7.06 -5.61 -7.74
C ARG A 95 6.67 -4.27 -7.15
N PHE A 96 5.54 -4.17 -6.46
CA PHE A 96 5.19 -2.96 -5.71
C PHE A 96 5.99 -2.82 -4.40
N CYS A 97 6.50 -3.92 -3.85
CA CYS A 97 7.29 -3.91 -2.62
C CYS A 97 8.79 -3.66 -2.87
N TYR A 98 9.29 -4.00 -4.06
CA TYR A 98 10.70 -3.86 -4.40
C TYR A 98 10.94 -2.59 -5.23
N PRO A 99 12.12 -1.94 -5.10
CA PRO A 99 12.47 -0.76 -5.88
C PRO A 99 12.78 -1.14 -7.33
N MET A 100 11.74 -1.44 -8.09
CA MET A 100 11.82 -1.86 -9.47
C MET A 100 10.64 -1.30 -10.27
N GLN A 101 10.63 -1.57 -11.57
CA GLN A 101 9.56 -1.10 -12.43
C GLN A 101 8.24 -1.76 -12.02
N ASP A 102 7.22 -0.93 -11.77
CA ASP A 102 5.86 -1.41 -11.54
C ASP A 102 5.40 -2.39 -12.63
N PRO A 103 4.54 -3.36 -12.28
CA PRO A 103 3.98 -4.28 -13.25
C PRO A 103 3.04 -3.56 -14.22
N SER A 104 2.93 -4.09 -15.44
CA SER A 104 1.90 -3.69 -16.39
C SER A 104 0.64 -4.50 -16.11
N LEU A 105 -0.48 -3.82 -15.86
CA LEU A 105 -1.78 -4.45 -15.59
C LEU A 105 -2.80 -3.91 -16.61
N PRO A 106 -2.84 -4.46 -17.84
CA PRO A 106 -3.62 -3.91 -18.93
C PRO A 106 -5.13 -4.17 -18.82
N THR A 107 -5.54 -5.13 -18.00
CA THR A 107 -6.93 -5.56 -17.85
C THR A 107 -7.44 -5.30 -16.43
N VAL A 108 -8.75 -5.10 -16.29
CA VAL A 108 -9.38 -4.92 -14.97
C VAL A 108 -9.30 -6.23 -14.18
N GLU A 109 -9.36 -7.37 -14.85
CA GLU A 109 -9.23 -8.70 -14.27
C GLU A 109 -7.86 -8.90 -13.60
N GLU A 110 -6.76 -8.61 -14.31
CA GLU A 110 -5.41 -8.72 -13.74
C GLU A 110 -5.21 -7.73 -12.60
N LEU A 111 -5.71 -6.50 -12.75
CA LEU A 111 -5.61 -5.49 -11.69
C LEU A 111 -6.37 -5.91 -10.44
N ASP A 112 -7.57 -6.47 -10.60
CA ASP A 112 -8.43 -6.90 -9.50
C ASP A 112 -7.80 -8.04 -8.68
N LEU A 113 -7.16 -9.01 -9.33
CA LEU A 113 -6.44 -10.10 -8.65
C LEU A 113 -5.29 -9.56 -7.78
N VAL A 114 -4.50 -8.62 -8.30
CA VAL A 114 -3.38 -8.03 -7.56
C VAL A 114 -3.88 -7.11 -6.44
N LEU A 115 -4.96 -6.35 -6.68
CA LEU A 115 -5.60 -5.50 -5.68
C LEU A 115 -6.16 -6.31 -4.52
N GLU A 116 -6.83 -7.43 -4.81
CA GLU A 116 -7.33 -8.35 -3.79
C GLU A 116 -6.19 -8.91 -2.94
N ALA A 117 -5.08 -9.31 -3.57
CA ALA A 117 -3.90 -9.77 -2.86
C ALA A 117 -3.27 -8.66 -1.99
N ALA A 118 -3.18 -7.43 -2.50
CA ALA A 118 -2.66 -6.28 -1.74
C ALA A 118 -3.51 -5.98 -0.49
N ILE A 119 -4.84 -6.01 -0.61
CA ILE A 119 -5.76 -5.84 0.52
C ILE A 119 -5.62 -6.99 1.51
N LYS A 120 -5.59 -8.24 1.02
CA LYS A 120 -5.45 -9.45 1.84
C LYS A 120 -4.15 -9.46 2.66
N TYR A 121 -3.06 -8.98 2.06
CA TYR A 121 -1.75 -8.89 2.71
C TYR A 121 -1.53 -7.56 3.41
N ASP A 122 -2.56 -6.74 3.61
CA ASP A 122 -2.44 -5.46 4.33
C ASP A 122 -1.28 -4.59 3.80
N MET A 123 -1.26 -4.40 2.47
CA MET A 123 -0.26 -3.59 1.76
C MET A 123 -0.88 -2.24 1.34
N PRO A 124 -0.87 -1.21 2.21
CA PRO A 124 -1.63 0.02 2.00
C PRO A 124 -1.15 0.83 0.78
N GLU A 125 0.17 0.93 0.57
CA GLU A 125 0.71 1.68 -0.57
C GLU A 125 0.38 1.01 -1.90
N ALA A 126 0.55 -0.32 -2.00
CA ALA A 126 0.19 -1.08 -3.20
C ALA A 126 -1.32 -0.95 -3.49
N THR A 127 -2.15 -1.05 -2.45
CA THR A 127 -3.61 -0.87 -2.55
C THR A 127 -3.95 0.52 -3.09
N ARG A 128 -3.32 1.58 -2.56
CA ARG A 128 -3.52 2.96 -3.01
C ARG A 128 -3.18 3.14 -4.49
N VAL A 129 -2.01 2.65 -4.92
CA VAL A 129 -1.57 2.72 -6.33
C VAL A 129 -2.50 1.95 -7.25
N LEU A 130 -2.95 0.76 -6.85
CA LEU A 130 -3.87 -0.07 -7.64
C LEU A 130 -5.27 0.56 -7.73
N MET A 131 -5.75 1.22 -6.67
CA MET A 131 -6.99 2.01 -6.72
C MET A 131 -6.90 3.17 -7.71
N ASP A 132 -5.78 3.90 -7.74
CA ASP A 132 -5.57 4.98 -8.71
C ASP A 132 -5.57 4.46 -10.15
N ARG A 133 -4.96 3.29 -10.39
CA ARG A 133 -5.01 2.62 -11.69
C ARG A 133 -6.42 2.14 -12.04
N LEU A 134 -7.16 1.60 -11.07
CA LEU A 134 -8.56 1.18 -11.25
C LEU A 134 -9.44 2.35 -11.70
N ARG A 135 -9.24 3.56 -11.15
CA ARG A 135 -9.93 4.78 -11.60
C ARG A 135 -9.66 5.10 -13.07
N GLY A 136 -8.45 4.81 -13.56
CA GLY A 136 -8.08 4.95 -14.98
C GLY A 136 -8.92 4.09 -15.94
N PHE A 137 -9.48 2.98 -15.45
CA PHE A 137 -10.33 2.09 -16.25
C PHE A 137 -11.79 2.53 -16.32
N VAL A 138 -12.23 3.52 -15.55
CA VAL A 138 -13.65 3.94 -15.50
C VAL A 138 -14.20 4.25 -16.89
N GLN A 139 -13.43 4.93 -17.73
CA GLN A 139 -13.90 5.31 -19.08
C GLN A 139 -13.96 4.14 -20.07
N VAL A 140 -13.18 3.08 -19.82
CA VAL A 140 -13.01 1.95 -20.75
C VAL A 140 -13.90 0.76 -20.38
N ALA A 141 -14.00 0.47 -19.08
CA ALA A 141 -14.72 -0.69 -18.56
C ALA A 141 -15.49 -0.32 -17.27
N PRO A 142 -16.42 0.67 -17.32
CA PRO A 142 -17.06 1.22 -16.13
C PRO A 142 -17.84 0.17 -15.33
N LEU A 143 -18.51 -0.78 -15.99
CA LEU A 143 -19.27 -1.82 -15.29
C LEU A 143 -18.37 -2.81 -14.54
N ALA A 144 -17.22 -3.16 -15.12
CA ALA A 144 -16.23 -4.00 -14.45
C ALA A 144 -15.63 -3.27 -13.24
N VAL A 145 -15.27 -2.00 -13.41
CA VAL A 145 -14.75 -1.15 -12.31
C VAL A 145 -15.77 -0.99 -11.20
N TYR A 146 -17.04 -0.76 -11.53
CA TYR A 146 -18.14 -0.70 -10.57
C TYR A 146 -18.21 -1.97 -9.72
N CYS A 147 -18.10 -3.14 -10.37
CA CYS A 147 -18.14 -4.42 -9.68
C CYS A 147 -16.98 -4.58 -8.70
N VAL A 148 -15.75 -4.28 -9.14
CA VAL A 148 -14.55 -4.34 -8.30
C VAL A 148 -14.67 -3.39 -7.11
N ALA A 149 -15.05 -2.14 -7.37
CA ALA A 149 -15.23 -1.13 -6.32
C ALA A 149 -16.30 -1.53 -5.31
N CYS A 150 -17.41 -2.13 -5.74
CA CYS A 150 -18.45 -2.65 -4.85
C CYS A 150 -17.99 -3.83 -3.99
N ARG A 151 -17.06 -4.64 -4.49
CA ARG A 151 -16.55 -5.82 -3.79
C ARG A 151 -15.60 -5.47 -2.66
N HIS A 152 -14.82 -4.40 -2.85
CA HIS A 152 -13.84 -3.90 -1.90
C HIS A 152 -14.33 -2.65 -1.12
N ASP A 153 -15.63 -2.34 -1.21
CA ASP A 153 -16.28 -1.21 -0.53
C ASP A 153 -15.66 0.19 -0.83
N PHE A 154 -15.17 0.39 -2.06
CA PHE A 154 -14.66 1.67 -2.55
C PHE A 154 -15.77 2.54 -3.13
N GLU A 155 -16.54 3.19 -2.26
CA GLU A 155 -17.76 3.95 -2.62
C GLU A 155 -17.50 5.08 -3.62
N ASP A 156 -16.39 5.80 -3.50
CA ASP A 156 -16.04 6.91 -4.40
C ASP A 156 -15.80 6.42 -5.84
N ILE A 157 -15.08 5.31 -5.99
CA ILE A 157 -14.83 4.68 -7.29
C ILE A 157 -16.12 4.06 -7.82
N ALA A 158 -16.91 3.40 -6.96
CA ALA A 158 -18.18 2.79 -7.34
C ALA A 158 -19.18 3.85 -7.86
N SER A 159 -19.28 4.99 -7.17
CA SER A 159 -20.13 6.10 -7.60
C SER A 159 -19.71 6.63 -8.97
N THR A 160 -18.42 6.93 -9.15
CA THR A 160 -17.90 7.44 -10.43
C THR A 160 -18.09 6.43 -11.56
N ALA A 161 -17.88 5.15 -11.30
CA ALA A 161 -18.08 4.08 -12.27
C ALA A 161 -19.56 3.90 -12.61
N ALA A 162 -20.47 3.99 -11.64
CA ALA A 162 -21.92 3.90 -11.87
C ALA A 162 -22.44 5.03 -12.77
N GLU A 163 -21.97 6.26 -12.55
CA GLU A 163 -22.27 7.40 -13.44
C GLU A 163 -21.84 7.09 -14.88
N GLU A 164 -20.64 6.56 -15.05
CA GLU A 164 -20.12 6.24 -16.37
C GLU A 164 -20.84 5.05 -17.03
N VAL A 165 -21.28 4.04 -16.25
CA VAL A 165 -22.17 2.98 -16.77
C VAL A 165 -23.45 3.59 -17.33
N CYS A 166 -24.04 4.56 -16.63
CA CYS A 166 -25.28 5.21 -17.07
C CYS A 166 -25.08 6.13 -18.28
N HIS A 167 -23.93 6.82 -18.36
CA HIS A 167 -23.57 7.60 -19.54
C HIS A 167 -23.43 6.73 -20.79
N GLN A 168 -22.87 5.54 -20.65
CA GLN A 168 -22.58 4.64 -21.77
C GLN A 168 -23.70 3.62 -22.03
N ASP A 169 -24.77 3.60 -21.22
CA ASP A 169 -25.90 2.64 -21.29
C ASP A 169 -25.41 1.17 -21.26
N LEU A 170 -24.51 0.86 -20.33
CA LEU A 170 -23.79 -0.42 -20.26
C LEU A 170 -24.34 -1.42 -19.23
N GLN A 171 -25.42 -1.11 -18.51
CA GLN A 171 -25.97 -1.91 -17.41
C GLN A 171 -26.34 -3.36 -17.78
N ASP A 172 -26.69 -3.60 -19.05
CA ASP A 172 -27.06 -4.93 -19.57
C ASP A 172 -25.86 -5.69 -20.16
N THR A 173 -24.66 -5.10 -20.14
CA THR A 173 -23.43 -5.71 -20.66
C THR A 173 -22.96 -6.83 -19.74
N HIS A 174 -22.50 -7.94 -20.33
CA HIS A 174 -21.88 -9.01 -19.55
C HIS A 174 -20.42 -8.68 -19.25
N VAL A 175 -20.07 -8.64 -17.96
CA VAL A 175 -18.69 -8.62 -17.48
C VAL A 175 -18.47 -9.75 -16.47
N PRO A 176 -17.28 -10.39 -16.44
CA PRO A 176 -17.03 -11.52 -15.55
C PRO A 176 -17.13 -11.16 -14.05
N GLN A 177 -16.82 -9.91 -13.69
CA GLN A 177 -16.84 -9.38 -12.33
C GLN A 177 -18.26 -9.34 -11.72
N LEU A 178 -19.32 -9.36 -12.54
CA LEU A 178 -20.70 -9.44 -12.04
C LEU A 178 -20.94 -10.68 -11.17
N ARG A 179 -20.19 -11.77 -11.41
CA ARG A 179 -20.31 -13.01 -10.62
C ARG A 179 -19.82 -12.85 -9.17
N GLN A 180 -19.04 -11.81 -8.90
CA GLN A 180 -18.35 -11.59 -7.64
C GLN A 180 -19.05 -10.54 -6.76
N ILE A 181 -20.05 -9.83 -7.29
CA ILE A 181 -20.83 -8.85 -6.52
C ILE A 181 -22.14 -9.41 -6.01
N SER A 182 -22.66 -8.80 -4.95
CA SER A 182 -24.00 -9.12 -4.48
C SER A 182 -25.06 -8.60 -5.46
N VAL A 183 -26.19 -9.32 -5.56
CA VAL A 183 -27.38 -8.86 -6.30
C VAL A 183 -27.86 -7.49 -5.78
N GLY A 184 -27.62 -7.17 -4.50
CA GLY A 184 -27.93 -5.87 -3.93
C GLY A 184 -27.15 -4.73 -4.58
N CYS A 185 -25.84 -4.90 -4.80
CA CYS A 185 -25.02 -3.89 -5.50
C CYS A 185 -25.55 -3.67 -6.92
N TYR A 186 -25.79 -4.76 -7.67
CA TYR A 186 -26.33 -4.66 -9.03
C TYR A 186 -27.72 -4.01 -9.06
N ASN A 187 -28.62 -4.35 -8.12
CA ASN A 187 -29.95 -3.72 -8.04
C ASN A 187 -29.86 -2.22 -7.79
N ARG A 188 -28.90 -1.76 -6.97
CA ARG A 188 -28.68 -0.33 -6.74
C ARG A 188 -28.19 0.38 -8.00
N LEU A 189 -27.29 -0.23 -8.76
CA LEU A 189 -26.90 0.28 -10.07
C LEU A 189 -28.10 0.43 -11.02
N LEU A 190 -28.97 -0.58 -11.10
CA LEU A 190 -30.16 -0.50 -11.94
C LEU A 190 -31.13 0.60 -11.49
N ARG A 191 -31.39 0.74 -10.18
CA ARG A 191 -32.21 1.83 -9.65
C ARG A 191 -31.60 3.20 -9.92
N PHE A 192 -30.28 3.30 -9.85
CA PHE A 192 -29.56 4.53 -10.19
C PHE A 192 -29.71 4.85 -11.68
N HIS A 193 -29.56 3.85 -12.54
CA HIS A 193 -29.77 3.95 -13.98
C HIS A 193 -31.20 4.38 -14.34
N GLU A 194 -32.23 3.79 -13.73
CA GLU A 194 -33.64 4.17 -13.97
C GLU A 194 -33.93 5.63 -13.63
N ASN A 195 -33.25 6.17 -12.61
CA ASN A 195 -33.39 7.56 -12.17
C ASN A 195 -32.38 8.49 -12.83
N TRP A 196 -31.51 7.96 -13.70
CA TRP A 196 -30.48 8.72 -14.38
C TRP A 196 -31.11 9.70 -15.37
N ARG A 197 -31.01 11.00 -15.06
CA ARG A 197 -31.42 12.08 -15.97
C ARG A 197 -30.18 12.88 -16.31
N PRO A 198 -29.62 12.76 -17.53
CA PRO A 198 -28.54 13.64 -17.94
C PRO A 198 -29.12 15.05 -18.13
N THR A 199 -29.01 15.92 -17.13
CA THR A 199 -29.35 17.34 -17.32
C THR A 199 -28.19 18.05 -18.01
N PRO A 200 -28.41 18.67 -19.19
CA PRO A 200 -27.36 19.43 -19.87
C PRO A 200 -26.94 20.62 -18.99
N GLY A 201 -25.65 20.67 -18.61
CA GLY A 201 -25.06 21.79 -17.88
C GLY A 201 -25.02 21.66 -16.35
N THR A 202 -25.38 20.50 -15.78
CA THR A 202 -25.20 20.25 -14.33
C THR A 202 -23.74 19.91 -14.04
N ASP A 203 -23.14 20.61 -13.07
CA ASP A 203 -21.80 20.33 -12.57
C ASP A 203 -21.76 18.89 -12.02
N ARG A 204 -20.79 18.09 -12.49
CA ARG A 204 -20.66 16.63 -12.23
C ARG A 204 -20.68 16.29 -10.74
N ARG A 205 -20.37 17.25 -9.89
CA ARG A 205 -20.35 17.15 -8.42
C ARG A 205 -21.73 17.03 -7.75
N TYR A 206 -22.83 17.08 -8.51
CA TYR A 206 -24.20 17.06 -7.96
C TYR A 206 -25.11 15.95 -8.53
N LEU A 207 -24.54 14.95 -9.21
CA LEU A 207 -25.29 13.80 -9.74
C LEU A 207 -25.41 12.64 -8.74
N SER A 208 -24.81 12.79 -7.56
CA SER A 208 -24.93 11.78 -6.50
C SER A 208 -26.39 11.64 -6.05
N PRO A 209 -26.90 10.41 -5.93
CA PRO A 209 -28.25 10.15 -5.45
C PRO A 209 -28.43 10.75 -4.05
N ALA A 210 -29.60 11.33 -3.79
CA ALA A 210 -29.88 12.01 -2.52
C ALA A 210 -29.62 11.06 -1.33
N PRO A 211 -28.85 11.48 -0.31
CA PRO A 211 -28.55 10.61 0.82
C PRO A 211 -29.83 10.16 1.53
N PRO A 212 -29.88 8.92 2.03
CA PRO A 212 -28.81 7.92 2.11
C PRO A 212 -28.84 6.95 0.91
N PHE A 213 -27.94 7.09 -0.05
CA PHE A 213 -27.73 6.10 -1.10
C PHE A 213 -26.25 5.74 -1.16
N SER A 214 -25.95 4.46 -1.11
CA SER A 214 -24.59 3.91 -1.21
C SER A 214 -24.60 2.75 -2.20
N PHE A 215 -23.64 2.72 -3.12
CA PHE A 215 -23.49 1.66 -4.10
C PHE A 215 -22.90 0.39 -3.47
N THR A 216 -22.00 0.56 -2.52
CA THR A 216 -21.31 -0.50 -1.77
C THR A 216 -22.21 -1.09 -0.68
N ARG A 217 -21.70 -2.06 0.07
CA ARG A 217 -22.53 -2.77 1.05
C ARG A 217 -22.81 -1.85 2.24
N GLU A 218 -24.08 -1.57 2.52
CA GLU A 218 -24.42 -0.86 3.76
C GLU A 218 -23.89 -1.64 4.97
N PRO A 219 -23.23 -0.98 5.93
CA PRO A 219 -22.84 -1.62 7.17
C PRO A 219 -24.08 -2.25 7.79
N ARG A 220 -24.02 -3.55 8.06
CA ARG A 220 -25.14 -4.27 8.69
C ARG A 220 -25.52 -3.48 9.95
N PRO A 221 -26.76 -2.99 10.09
CA PRO A 221 -27.12 -2.16 11.24
C PRO A 221 -26.88 -2.98 12.50
N SER A 222 -25.94 -2.52 13.32
CA SER A 222 -25.65 -3.07 14.64
C SER A 222 -26.98 -3.16 15.38
N SER A 223 -27.41 -4.37 15.74
CA SER A 223 -28.79 -4.67 16.17
C SER A 223 -29.18 -4.09 17.54
N LEU A 224 -28.63 -2.95 17.96
CA LEU A 224 -28.81 -2.37 19.29
C LEU A 224 -29.29 -0.90 19.32
N SER A 225 -29.50 -0.24 18.18
CA SER A 225 -29.93 1.18 18.15
C SER A 225 -31.43 1.41 17.90
N SER A 226 -32.27 0.38 17.81
CA SER A 226 -33.71 0.52 17.54
C SER A 226 -34.63 0.05 18.68
N LEU A 227 -34.27 0.35 19.93
CA LEU A 227 -35.14 0.17 21.11
C LEU A 227 -35.13 1.38 22.03
N SER A 228 -35.30 2.59 21.48
CA SER A 228 -35.63 3.74 22.30
C SER A 228 -36.38 4.79 21.48
N GLU A 229 -37.62 4.49 21.10
CA GLU A 229 -38.63 5.52 20.81
C GLU A 229 -39.99 4.86 20.55
N ALA A 230 -40.70 4.53 21.63
CA ALA A 230 -42.15 4.36 21.60
C ALA A 230 -42.73 4.36 23.01
N THR A 231 -42.89 5.54 23.61
CA THR A 231 -43.99 5.79 24.54
C THR A 231 -44.35 7.27 24.47
N GLY A 232 -45.39 7.58 23.68
CA GLY A 232 -46.04 8.88 23.70
C GLY A 232 -47.06 8.98 24.85
N GLY A 233 -47.28 10.21 25.30
CA GLY A 233 -48.43 10.59 26.11
C GLY A 233 -48.33 12.05 26.61
N PRO A 234 -49.40 12.87 26.54
CA PRO A 234 -49.29 14.33 26.36
C PRO A 234 -49.74 15.14 27.60
N ASP A 235 -49.28 16.40 27.76
CA ASP A 235 -50.15 17.49 28.25
C ASP A 235 -49.56 18.94 28.18
N MET A 236 -50.45 19.84 27.75
CA MET A 236 -50.74 21.26 28.11
C MET A 236 -49.66 22.36 28.28
N THR A 237 -49.94 23.45 27.55
CA THR A 237 -49.39 24.82 27.36
C THR A 237 -49.33 25.74 28.61
N PRO A 238 -49.03 27.06 28.50
CA PRO A 238 -47.92 27.81 27.86
C PRO A 238 -47.31 28.89 28.80
N GLU A 239 -46.12 29.48 28.54
CA GLU A 239 -45.86 30.91 28.84
C GLU A 239 -44.46 31.43 28.47
N THR A 240 -44.46 32.67 27.93
CA THR A 240 -43.41 33.73 27.95
C THR A 240 -42.10 33.60 27.15
N LEU A 241 -42.05 34.40 26.07
CA LEU A 241 -40.91 35.22 25.62
C LEU A 241 -40.36 36.09 26.78
N PRO A 242 -39.06 36.47 26.83
CA PRO A 242 -38.53 37.41 25.83
C PRO A 242 -37.02 37.37 25.50
N GLU A 243 -36.70 38.18 24.49
CA GLU A 243 -35.48 38.97 24.29
C GLU A 243 -34.20 38.35 23.72
N THR A 244 -33.95 38.74 22.46
CA THR A 244 -32.66 38.83 21.78
C THR A 244 -31.68 39.78 22.49
N PRO A 245 -30.37 39.53 22.37
CA PRO A 245 -29.46 40.63 22.06
C PRO A 245 -28.56 40.39 20.83
N VAL A 246 -28.25 41.54 20.24
CA VAL A 246 -27.50 41.92 19.03
C VAL A 246 -26.03 41.43 19.06
N PRO A 247 -25.38 41.18 17.90
CA PRO A 247 -24.07 40.52 17.84
C PRO A 247 -22.90 41.44 18.19
N GLY A 248 -22.00 40.94 19.05
CA GLY A 248 -20.69 41.51 19.31
C GLY A 248 -19.62 40.85 18.43
N SER A 249 -18.73 41.69 17.93
CA SER A 249 -17.50 41.50 17.13
C SER A 249 -16.79 40.14 17.22
N PRO A 250 -16.20 39.63 16.11
CA PRO A 250 -15.34 38.45 16.16
C PRO A 250 -13.98 38.83 16.78
N ASP A 251 -13.61 38.13 17.85
CA ASP A 251 -12.24 38.09 18.33
C ASP A 251 -11.33 37.54 17.22
N VAL A 252 -10.31 38.31 16.91
CA VAL A 252 -9.21 37.94 16.01
C VAL A 252 -8.43 36.82 16.69
N ILE A 253 -8.73 35.57 16.33
CA ILE A 253 -7.84 34.45 16.59
C ILE A 253 -6.65 34.63 15.66
N ASP A 254 -5.53 35.01 16.26
CA ASP A 254 -4.23 35.17 15.62
C ASP A 254 -3.81 33.80 15.04
N LEU A 255 -4.08 33.62 13.75
CA LEU A 255 -3.66 32.47 12.98
C LEU A 255 -2.13 32.56 12.86
N PRO A 256 -1.34 31.60 13.37
CA PRO A 256 0.10 31.62 13.13
C PRO A 256 0.33 31.61 11.60
N PRO A 257 1.30 32.41 11.10
CA PRO A 257 1.52 32.55 9.67
C PRO A 257 1.78 31.17 9.06
N ALA A 258 1.11 30.93 7.93
CA ALA A 258 1.29 29.76 7.09
C ALA A 258 2.79 29.45 6.95
N GLN A 259 3.23 28.36 7.58
CA GLN A 259 4.54 27.81 7.33
C GLN A 259 4.57 27.39 5.86
N ALA A 260 5.55 27.91 5.13
CA ALA A 260 5.93 27.46 3.80
C ALA A 260 6.02 25.92 3.80
N PRO A 261 5.76 25.24 2.66
CA PRO A 261 5.79 23.78 2.59
C PRO A 261 7.14 23.30 3.14
N SER A 262 7.12 22.69 4.32
CA SER A 262 8.30 22.08 4.91
C SER A 262 8.67 20.92 4.02
N ASN A 263 9.69 21.17 3.18
CA ASN A 263 10.34 20.21 2.30
C ASN A 263 10.34 18.81 2.91
N ALA A 264 9.83 17.86 2.12
CA ALA A 264 9.75 16.43 2.41
C ALA A 264 11.00 15.95 3.18
N SER A 265 10.88 15.89 4.50
CA SER A 265 11.89 15.30 5.35
C SER A 265 11.58 13.82 5.42
N PHE A 266 12.53 12.99 5.01
CA PHE A 266 12.53 11.57 5.25
C PHE A 266 12.56 11.35 6.77
N THR A 267 11.40 11.27 7.40
CA THR A 267 11.23 11.12 8.86
C THR A 267 11.02 9.67 9.27
N TYR A 268 11.18 8.72 8.34
CA TYR A 268 11.05 7.30 8.64
C TYR A 268 12.19 6.84 9.54
N SER A 269 11.83 6.55 10.79
CA SER A 269 12.64 5.71 11.66
C SER A 269 12.55 4.28 11.12
N MET A 270 13.38 3.96 10.13
CA MET A 270 13.46 2.62 9.57
C MET A 270 13.91 1.65 10.65
N ARG A 271 12.99 0.79 11.08
CA ARG A 271 13.27 -0.20 12.12
C ARG A 271 14.21 -1.26 11.54
N HIS A 272 15.12 -1.76 12.36
CA HIS A 272 16.12 -2.76 11.93
C HIS A 272 17.03 -2.34 10.77
N SER A 273 17.33 -1.04 10.61
CA SER A 273 18.29 -0.60 9.59
C SER A 273 19.70 -1.15 9.85
N ASP A 274 20.41 -1.58 8.80
CA ASP A 274 21.77 -2.14 8.92
C ASP A 274 22.86 -1.17 8.43
N VAL A 275 22.45 -0.13 7.69
CA VAL A 275 23.32 0.91 7.14
C VAL A 275 22.79 2.29 7.54
N ILE A 276 23.69 3.23 7.75
CA ILE A 276 23.37 4.65 7.94
C ILE A 276 24.02 5.41 6.79
N LEU A 277 23.21 6.07 5.97
CA LEU A 277 23.71 7.06 5.01
C LEU A 277 23.80 8.40 5.71
N ARG A 278 24.98 9.01 5.74
CA ARG A 278 25.18 10.34 6.32
C ARG A 278 25.40 11.36 5.21
N SER A 279 24.50 12.34 5.11
CA SER A 279 24.60 13.44 4.16
C SER A 279 25.74 14.41 4.53
N CYS A 280 26.14 15.25 3.58
CA CYS A 280 27.24 16.20 3.78
C CYS A 280 26.96 17.28 4.84
N ASP A 281 25.69 17.55 5.14
CA ASP A 281 25.24 18.44 6.21
C ASP A 281 25.08 17.73 7.58
N GLY A 282 25.47 16.45 7.67
CA GLY A 282 25.54 15.70 8.92
C GLY A 282 24.24 15.04 9.36
N ASN A 283 23.24 14.91 8.48
CA ASN A 283 22.01 14.18 8.79
C ASN A 283 22.17 12.69 8.52
N ASP A 284 21.67 11.87 9.45
CA ASP A 284 21.76 10.41 9.39
C ASP A 284 20.45 9.80 8.92
N PHE A 285 20.53 8.98 7.87
CA PHE A 285 19.41 8.27 7.27
C PHE A 285 19.60 6.76 7.49
N PRO A 286 18.90 6.16 8.46
CA PRO A 286 18.91 4.72 8.64
C PRO A 286 18.23 4.04 7.45
N VAL A 287 18.91 3.09 6.81
CA VAL A 287 18.44 2.37 5.62
C VAL A 287 18.82 0.88 5.66
N HIS A 288 18.12 0.08 4.87
CA HIS A 288 18.39 -1.35 4.68
C HIS A 288 19.31 -1.58 3.49
N GLU A 289 20.38 -2.36 3.71
CA GLU A 289 21.36 -2.71 2.66
C GLU A 289 20.66 -3.42 1.48
N ASP A 290 19.74 -4.34 1.80
CA ASP A 290 19.00 -5.15 0.84
C ASP A 290 18.07 -4.35 -0.08
N VAL A 291 17.77 -3.09 0.25
CA VAL A 291 16.96 -2.19 -0.58
C VAL A 291 17.85 -1.23 -1.35
N ILE A 292 18.87 -0.64 -0.72
CA ILE A 292 19.75 0.35 -1.38
C ILE A 292 20.71 -0.28 -2.39
N VAL A 293 21.18 -1.51 -2.13
CA VAL A 293 22.15 -2.20 -3.00
C VAL A 293 21.52 -2.53 -4.35
N PRO A 294 20.30 -3.12 -4.42
CA PRO A 294 19.62 -3.31 -5.70
C PRO A 294 19.26 -2.00 -6.40
N ALA A 295 18.92 -0.96 -5.64
CA ALA A 295 18.46 0.30 -6.20
C ALA A 295 19.59 1.16 -6.80
N SER A 296 20.83 1.02 -6.32
CA SER A 296 21.96 1.82 -6.81
C SER A 296 23.31 1.11 -6.70
N SER A 297 23.91 0.81 -7.85
CA SER A 297 25.28 0.26 -7.94
C SER A 297 26.35 1.20 -7.35
N CYS A 298 26.08 2.50 -7.29
CA CYS A 298 26.96 3.47 -6.63
C CYS A 298 26.90 3.31 -5.11
N LEU A 299 25.71 3.18 -4.53
CA LEU A 299 25.53 2.92 -3.10
C LEU A 299 26.09 1.55 -2.73
N GLU A 300 25.86 0.52 -3.55
CA GLU A 300 26.46 -0.80 -3.38
C GLU A 300 27.99 -0.74 -3.24
N ARG A 301 28.67 -0.01 -4.14
CA ARG A 301 30.12 0.16 -4.08
C ARG A 301 30.55 0.90 -2.82
N ARG A 302 29.82 1.94 -2.42
CA ARG A 302 30.14 2.73 -1.21
C ARG A 302 29.93 1.93 0.07
N VAL A 303 28.86 1.14 0.18
CA VAL A 303 28.61 0.23 1.31
C VAL A 303 29.69 -0.85 1.39
N ARG A 304 30.04 -1.48 0.27
CA ARG A 304 31.12 -2.48 0.21
C ARG A 304 32.47 -1.90 0.64
N ASN A 305 32.81 -0.69 0.19
CA ASN A 305 34.05 -0.01 0.57
C ASN A 305 34.07 0.37 2.05
N ALA A 306 32.93 0.80 2.61
CA ALA A 306 32.81 1.13 4.04
C ALA A 306 32.98 -0.13 4.91
N ARG A 307 32.40 -1.26 4.50
CA ARG A 307 32.62 -2.56 5.18
C ARG A 307 34.06 -3.04 5.07
N ALA A 308 34.70 -2.90 3.91
CA ALA A 308 36.11 -3.29 3.72
C ALA A 308 37.10 -2.43 4.55
N LYS A 309 36.78 -1.15 4.79
CA LYS A 309 37.56 -0.29 5.69
C LYS A 309 37.39 -0.64 7.17
N GLY A 310 36.24 -1.19 7.57
CA GLY A 310 36.00 -1.63 8.95
C GLY A 310 36.82 -2.84 9.39
N ASP A 311 37.27 -3.68 8.46
CA ASP A 311 38.04 -4.91 8.72
C ASP A 311 39.57 -4.70 8.62
N GLY A 312 39.99 -3.56 8.06
CA GLY A 312 41.39 -3.16 7.95
C GLY A 312 41.72 -2.03 8.91
N GLY A 313 42.30 -2.37 10.07
CA GLY A 313 42.76 -1.38 11.04
C GLY A 313 43.81 -0.43 10.47
N ASP A 314 43.38 0.75 10.03
CA ASP A 314 44.23 1.93 9.88
C ASP A 314 43.40 3.21 10.12
N ALA A 315 43.99 4.14 10.88
CA ALA A 315 43.32 5.29 11.46
C ALA A 315 42.96 6.33 10.40
N GLY A 316 41.71 6.28 9.92
CA GLY A 316 41.13 7.31 9.05
C GLY A 316 39.60 7.27 9.11
N GLU A 317 39.04 8.08 10.01
CA GLU A 317 37.62 8.48 10.12
C GLU A 317 36.58 7.47 9.59
N THR A 318 36.52 6.29 10.21
CA THR A 318 35.31 5.48 10.17
C THR A 318 34.52 5.83 11.43
N LEU A 319 33.51 6.69 11.29
CA LEU A 319 32.59 7.03 12.38
C LEU A 319 31.65 5.85 12.61
N VAL A 320 32.15 4.80 13.25
CA VAL A 320 31.31 3.70 13.73
C VAL A 320 30.45 4.26 14.86
N THR A 321 29.13 4.35 14.66
CA THR A 321 28.19 4.68 15.73
C THR A 321 28.07 3.49 16.70
N GLU A 322 27.69 3.76 17.96
CA GLU A 322 27.68 2.81 19.10
C GLU A 322 26.85 1.52 18.90
N VAL A 323 26.20 1.32 17.74
CA VAL A 323 25.30 0.21 17.42
C VAL A 323 25.89 -0.76 16.37
N GLY A 324 27.13 -0.58 15.91
CA GLY A 324 27.76 -1.51 14.96
C GLY A 324 27.19 -1.45 13.53
N LYS A 325 26.42 -0.40 13.21
CA LYS A 325 25.89 -0.14 11.86
C LYS A 325 26.96 0.51 10.97
N VAL A 326 26.97 0.15 9.70
CA VAL A 326 27.92 0.71 8.72
C VAL A 326 27.49 2.13 8.35
N VAL A 327 28.36 3.12 8.57
CA VAL A 327 28.09 4.51 8.18
C VAL A 327 28.74 4.81 6.84
N VAL A 328 27.94 5.22 5.86
CA VAL A 328 28.39 5.62 4.52
C VAL A 328 28.23 7.13 4.37
N LEU A 329 29.36 7.82 4.17
CA LEU A 329 29.36 9.26 3.91
C LEU A 329 28.99 9.53 2.44
N LEU A 330 28.04 10.44 2.27
CA LEU A 330 27.51 10.90 0.98
C LEU A 330 27.79 12.40 0.80
N GLU A 331 27.95 12.80 -0.46
CA GLU A 331 28.25 14.20 -0.82
C GLU A 331 26.95 15.03 -0.97
N GLU A 332 25.83 14.34 -1.09
CA GLU A 332 24.49 14.86 -1.23
C GLU A 332 24.00 15.48 0.10
N ASN A 333 23.26 16.59 0.01
CA ASN A 333 22.62 17.24 1.17
C ASN A 333 21.37 16.46 1.62
N ASN A 334 20.85 16.80 2.80
CA ASN A 334 19.70 16.12 3.39
C ASN A 334 18.46 16.10 2.48
N GLN A 335 18.19 17.19 1.76
CA GLN A 335 17.01 17.30 0.89
C GLN A 335 17.13 16.38 -0.32
N THR A 336 18.30 16.35 -0.97
CA THR A 336 18.54 15.46 -2.11
C THR A 336 18.50 14.01 -1.67
N LEU A 337 19.14 13.68 -0.55
CA LEU A 337 19.17 12.31 -0.04
C LEU A 337 17.78 11.84 0.41
N SER A 338 17.00 12.72 1.04
CA SER A 338 15.60 12.48 1.42
C SER A 338 14.75 12.09 0.20
N LEU A 339 14.83 12.87 -0.88
CA LEU A 339 14.08 12.61 -2.11
C LEU A 339 14.53 11.32 -2.81
N LEU A 340 15.85 11.07 -2.89
CA LEU A 340 16.37 9.84 -3.47
C LEU A 340 15.92 8.62 -2.68
N LEU A 341 15.96 8.69 -1.35
CA LEU A 341 15.49 7.61 -0.49
C LEU A 341 13.99 7.40 -0.60
N GLN A 342 13.21 8.45 -0.84
CA GLN A 342 11.77 8.32 -1.05
C GLN A 342 11.41 7.62 -2.38
N ILE A 343 12.28 7.66 -3.38
CA ILE A 343 12.13 6.85 -4.60
C ILE A 343 12.46 5.38 -4.33
N ILE A 344 13.50 5.14 -3.53
CA ILE A 344 14.00 3.80 -3.21
C ILE A 344 13.07 3.09 -2.21
N TYR A 345 12.44 3.85 -1.32
CA TYR A 345 11.47 3.42 -0.33
C TYR A 345 10.15 4.15 -0.60
N PRO A 346 9.30 3.64 -1.50
CA PRO A 346 8.08 4.31 -1.94
C PRO A 346 6.97 4.33 -0.87
N VAL A 347 7.31 4.32 0.42
CA VAL A 347 6.33 4.37 1.51
C VAL A 347 5.97 5.82 1.79
N GLY A 348 4.81 6.28 1.28
CA GLY A 348 4.11 7.42 1.86
C GLY A 348 4.17 8.78 1.15
N LEU A 349 4.55 8.89 -0.13
CA LEU A 349 4.11 10.02 -0.97
C LEU A 349 3.76 9.54 -2.37
N PRO A 350 2.70 10.09 -3.01
CA PRO A 350 2.41 9.81 -4.40
C PRO A 350 3.60 10.26 -5.25
N LEU A 351 4.23 9.30 -5.96
CA LEU A 351 5.41 9.47 -6.83
C LEU A 351 5.39 10.70 -7.73
N ARG A 352 4.19 11.22 -8.06
CA ARG A 352 3.99 12.41 -8.88
C ARG A 352 4.45 13.70 -8.19
N GLU A 353 4.14 13.88 -6.91
CA GLU A 353 4.57 15.07 -6.16
C GLU A 353 6.08 15.03 -5.91
N GLY A 354 6.63 13.86 -5.57
CA GLY A 354 8.07 13.66 -5.41
C GLY A 354 8.85 13.97 -6.70
N PHE A 355 8.33 13.57 -7.86
CA PHE A 355 9.00 13.83 -9.15
C PHE A 355 9.08 15.33 -9.49
N GLU A 356 8.03 16.10 -9.21
CA GLU A 356 8.03 17.56 -9.40
C GLU A 356 9.04 18.24 -8.47
N VAL A 357 9.10 17.82 -7.21
CA VAL A 357 10.09 18.33 -6.24
C VAL A 357 11.52 17.97 -6.65
N ILE A 358 11.75 16.79 -7.22
CA ILE A 358 13.07 16.39 -7.76
C ILE A 358 13.48 17.26 -8.95
N CYS A 359 12.57 17.54 -9.88
CA CYS A 359 12.85 18.41 -11.02
C CYS A 359 13.23 19.82 -10.54
N GLU A 360 12.53 20.34 -9.54
CA GLU A 360 12.81 21.63 -8.92
C GLU A 360 14.16 21.63 -8.18
N ALA A 361 14.46 20.61 -7.38
CA ALA A 361 15.70 20.48 -6.62
C ALA A 361 16.94 20.28 -7.53
N LEU A 362 16.79 19.58 -8.65
CA LEU A 362 17.88 19.32 -9.62
C LEU A 362 17.99 20.38 -10.71
N SER A 363 17.15 21.44 -10.69
CA SER A 363 17.07 22.45 -11.75
C SER A 363 16.87 21.86 -13.16
N LEU A 364 16.18 20.72 -13.25
CA LEU A 364 15.84 20.06 -14.51
C LEU A 364 14.48 20.59 -15.00
N PRO A 365 14.29 20.82 -16.31
CA PRO A 365 13.00 21.29 -16.82
C PRO A 365 11.92 20.21 -16.60
N ALA A 366 10.89 20.55 -15.82
CA ALA A 366 9.69 19.74 -15.64
C ALA A 366 8.88 19.69 -16.96
N SER A 367 9.30 18.86 -17.89
CA SER A 367 8.51 18.50 -19.07
C SER A 367 8.97 17.18 -19.65
N ILE A 368 8.16 16.15 -19.39
CA ILE A 368 8.03 15.01 -20.30
C ILE A 368 6.53 14.88 -20.56
N LYS A 369 6.17 15.04 -21.84
CA LYS A 369 4.81 14.92 -22.38
C LYS A 369 4.33 13.48 -22.40
#